data_AF-A0A3B8PW61-F1
#
_entry.id   AF-A0A3B8PW61-F1
#
_cell.length_a   1.000
_cell.length_b   1.000
_cell.length_c   1.000
_cell.angle_alpha   90.00
_cell.angle_beta   90.00
_cell.angle_gamma   90.00
#
_symmetry.space_group_name_H-M   'P 1'
#
loop_
_entity.id
_entity.type
_entity.pdbx_description
1 polymer ?
#
loop_
_entity_poly.entity_id
_entity_poly.type
_entity_poly.pdbx_seq_one_letter_code
_entity_poly.pdbx_strand_id
1 'polypeptide(L)'
;MRRRDLKTRVWRTNRPGWPSIGAGGFGILLAGFLWARGETPPASVAPVLRPAEISRVAVRARHWGWDDVKTNLVLVRRNAQFMTAGYRVSDAVVSNLMASVAQPPRAEVDPTDLGLTESWLATNRTKLLESFAGETGRGIFPLASARQRAWLTNALFDLDVLRALVRGVNHRIWTDDYPEMDVVFWRGEAEIVRLQSTEQNPFMLPWEVSWNTNQFRTYNAGIGRALAALLPAGFLNRDRLQGDLIAIIARDFPNHPRVQQEMAWMVSEETLGARTNELFAAFDFQPWSLGSGNYGRYPETWNATLRRTNWPVRLTMPLRMAIADGVAPMLPQIMDNADTRVSPLLNSRWAAGLTERSADFSLEVAPAGSMADDRYLRGHMAKVGLDEFYDQVVPLMRQGLAFILREGNKRTSEWVVLPNGNFLLVKFAGDGVLDWSPSELGFRGNPSDLQGISYNMVGVFLTPDGRIERVVPRVDR
;
A
#
# COMPACT_ATOMS: atom_id res chain seq x y z
N MET A 1 41.24 -20.18 34.13
CA MET A 1 39.90 -19.55 33.98
C MET A 1 39.27 -20.05 32.69
N ARG A 2 38.13 -20.74 32.79
CA ARG A 2 37.56 -21.58 31.72
C ARG A 2 36.76 -20.75 30.71
N ARG A 3 37.06 -20.97 29.43
CA ARG A 3 36.21 -20.64 28.27
C ARG A 3 34.87 -21.39 28.41
N ARG A 4 33.75 -20.71 28.15
CA ARG A 4 32.45 -21.35 27.93
C ARG A 4 32.07 -21.20 26.47
N ASP A 5 31.86 -22.35 25.84
CA ASP A 5 31.37 -22.57 24.50
C ASP A 5 29.96 -21.99 24.30
N LEU A 6 29.78 -21.20 23.25
CA LEU A 6 28.48 -20.87 22.66
C LEU A 6 28.08 -22.02 21.75
N LYS A 7 27.34 -22.99 22.30
CA LYS A 7 26.61 -23.98 21.50
C LYS A 7 25.37 -23.32 20.88
N THR A 8 25.29 -23.43 19.57
CA THR A 8 24.14 -23.30 18.69
C THR A 8 22.83 -23.76 19.34
N ARG A 9 21.92 -22.81 19.62
CA ARG A 9 20.50 -23.12 19.85
C ARG A 9 19.79 -23.18 18.51
N VAL A 10 19.52 -24.40 18.06
CA VAL A 10 18.47 -24.67 17.08
C VAL A 10 17.13 -24.43 17.77
N TRP A 11 16.47 -23.33 17.46
CA TRP A 11 15.10 -23.09 17.91
C TRP A 11 14.16 -23.93 17.05
N ARG A 12 13.64 -25.01 17.64
CA ARG A 12 12.45 -25.71 17.13
C ARG A 12 11.28 -24.74 17.18
N THR A 13 10.76 -24.35 16.02
CA THR A 13 9.50 -23.64 15.90
C THR A 13 8.36 -24.60 16.22
N ASN A 14 7.87 -24.59 17.46
CA ASN A 14 6.53 -25.11 17.76
C ASN A 14 5.52 -24.08 17.25
N ARG A 15 5.14 -24.19 15.97
CA ARG A 15 3.99 -23.51 15.41
C ARG A 15 2.72 -24.29 15.81
N PRO A 16 1.64 -23.63 16.27
CA PRO A 16 0.32 -24.23 16.20
C PRO A 16 -0.03 -24.46 14.72
N GLY A 17 -0.49 -25.67 14.40
CA GLY A 17 -0.90 -26.06 13.06
C GLY A 17 -1.99 -25.14 12.54
N TRP A 18 -1.80 -24.67 11.31
CA TRP A 18 -2.86 -24.08 10.52
C TRP A 18 -3.92 -25.15 10.27
N PRO A 19 -5.23 -24.88 10.42
CA PRO A 19 -6.23 -25.82 9.98
C PRO A 19 -6.14 -25.95 8.47
N SER A 20 -5.87 -27.18 8.03
CA SER A 20 -6.11 -27.65 6.67
C SER A 20 -7.56 -27.33 6.29
N ILE A 21 -7.75 -26.53 5.25
CA ILE A 21 -9.05 -26.37 4.61
C ILE A 21 -9.36 -27.72 3.95
N GLY A 22 -10.25 -28.47 4.60
CA GLY A 22 -10.84 -29.69 4.06
C GLY A 22 -11.63 -29.38 2.80
N ALA A 23 -11.38 -30.17 1.76
CA ALA A 23 -12.17 -30.25 0.57
C ALA A 23 -13.63 -30.61 0.90
N GLY A 24 -14.57 -29.84 0.37
CA GLY A 24 -16.01 -30.04 0.57
C GLY A 24 -16.83 -29.35 -0.52
N GLY A 25 -16.87 -29.99 -1.69
CA GLY A 25 -18.01 -30.06 -2.63
C GLY A 25 -18.72 -28.77 -3.05
N PHE A 26 -18.34 -28.25 -4.22
CA PHE A 26 -19.31 -27.73 -5.19
C PHE A 26 -19.00 -28.33 -6.55
N GLY A 27 -19.91 -29.18 -7.03
CA GLY A 27 -19.86 -29.77 -8.36
C GLY A 27 -20.18 -28.71 -9.41
N ILE A 28 -19.23 -28.46 -10.30
CA ILE A 28 -19.45 -27.79 -11.57
C ILE A 28 -18.88 -28.70 -12.66
N LEU A 29 -19.71 -28.92 -13.68
CA LEU A 29 -19.47 -29.77 -14.84
C LEU A 29 -18.09 -29.56 -15.46
N LEU A 30 -17.31 -30.65 -15.50
CA LEU A 30 -16.11 -30.78 -16.34
C LEU A 30 -16.54 -30.88 -17.81
N ALA A 31 -16.44 -29.76 -18.52
CA ALA A 31 -16.18 -29.79 -19.96
C ALA A 31 -14.65 -29.71 -20.12
N GLY A 32 -14.06 -30.80 -20.63
CA GLY A 32 -12.62 -30.93 -20.78
C GLY A 32 -12.03 -29.93 -21.76
N PHE A 33 -11.02 -29.19 -21.29
CA PHE A 33 -10.01 -28.61 -22.16
C PHE A 33 -8.65 -29.16 -21.70
N LEU A 34 -8.19 -30.19 -22.41
CA LEU A 34 -6.78 -30.57 -22.44
C LEU A 34 -6.00 -29.39 -23.04
N TRP A 35 -5.36 -28.58 -22.21
CA TRP A 35 -4.19 -27.81 -22.65
C TRP A 35 -3.01 -28.77 -22.68
N ALA A 36 -2.71 -29.26 -23.89
CA ALA A 36 -1.45 -29.94 -24.15
C ALA A 36 -0.31 -29.02 -23.71
N ARG A 37 0.64 -29.57 -22.93
CA ARG A 37 1.97 -28.99 -22.76
C ARG A 37 2.69 -29.05 -24.10
N GLY A 38 2.34 -28.12 -24.99
CA GLY A 38 3.21 -27.73 -26.08
C GLY A 38 4.26 -26.82 -25.49
N GLU A 39 5.42 -27.36 -25.15
CA GLU A 39 6.62 -26.54 -25.05
C GLU A 39 6.82 -25.90 -26.43
N THR A 40 6.38 -24.66 -26.59
CA THR A 40 6.79 -23.83 -27.72
C THR A 40 8.31 -23.85 -27.73
N PRO A 41 8.97 -24.27 -28.82
CA PRO A 41 10.42 -24.21 -28.90
C PRO A 41 10.86 -22.78 -28.58
N PRO A 42 11.99 -22.59 -27.87
CA PRO A 42 12.48 -21.26 -27.58
C PRO A 42 12.55 -20.49 -28.90
N ALA A 43 11.87 -19.34 -28.94
CA ALA A 43 11.87 -18.48 -30.12
C ALA A 43 13.32 -18.35 -30.60
N SER A 44 13.56 -18.73 -31.86
CA SER A 44 14.84 -18.55 -32.52
C SER A 44 15.34 -17.14 -32.20
N VAL A 45 16.54 -17.06 -31.60
CA VAL A 45 17.18 -15.77 -31.30
C VAL A 45 17.25 -14.99 -32.60
N ALA A 46 16.48 -13.90 -32.69
CA ALA A 46 16.43 -13.10 -33.89
C ALA A 46 17.85 -12.68 -34.26
N PRO A 47 18.25 -12.75 -35.54
CA PRO A 47 19.57 -12.29 -35.95
C PRO A 47 19.74 -10.83 -35.52
N VAL A 48 20.82 -10.54 -34.78
CA VAL A 48 21.11 -9.20 -34.27
C VAL A 48 21.26 -8.26 -35.47
N LEU A 49 20.34 -7.31 -35.60
CA LEU A 49 20.37 -6.27 -36.62
C LEU A 49 21.66 -5.47 -36.49
N ARG A 50 22.43 -5.37 -37.58
CA ARG A 50 23.66 -4.57 -37.60
C ARG A 50 23.27 -3.09 -37.67
N PRO A 51 23.93 -2.18 -36.94
CA PRO A 51 23.66 -0.74 -37.04
C PRO A 51 23.71 -0.20 -38.48
N ALA A 52 24.55 -0.80 -39.33
CA ALA A 52 24.66 -0.43 -40.73
C ALA A 52 23.37 -0.66 -41.56
N GLU A 53 22.48 -1.52 -41.09
CA GLU A 53 21.18 -1.81 -41.71
C GLU A 53 20.08 -0.87 -41.22
N ILE A 54 20.34 -0.05 -40.21
CA ILE A 54 19.39 0.91 -39.64
C ILE A 54 19.64 2.27 -40.26
N SER A 55 18.64 2.81 -40.92
CA SER A 55 18.68 4.11 -41.58
C SER A 55 18.18 5.25 -40.70
N ARG A 56 17.22 4.98 -39.81
CA ARG A 56 16.56 5.98 -38.96
C ARG A 56 16.11 5.36 -37.64
N VAL A 57 16.22 6.13 -36.56
CA VAL A 57 15.63 5.85 -35.26
C VAL A 57 14.76 7.04 -34.86
N ALA A 58 13.49 6.78 -34.56
CA ALA A 58 12.57 7.79 -34.04
C ALA A 58 12.21 7.43 -32.59
N VAL A 59 12.33 8.38 -31.68
CA VAL A 59 11.92 8.24 -30.28
C VAL A 59 10.88 9.31 -29.98
N ARG A 60 9.74 8.89 -29.44
CA ARG A 60 8.70 9.76 -28.93
C ARG A 60 8.53 9.46 -27.46
N ALA A 61 8.53 10.51 -26.66
CA ALA A 61 8.22 10.44 -25.25
C ALA A 61 7.04 11.36 -24.97
N ARG A 62 6.14 10.90 -24.12
CA ARG A 62 5.02 11.69 -23.63
C ARG A 62 4.88 11.47 -22.14
N HIS A 63 4.32 12.47 -21.49
CA HIS A 63 3.80 12.41 -20.14
C HIS A 63 2.44 13.09 -20.17
N TRP A 64 1.39 12.37 -19.79
CA TRP A 64 0.06 12.95 -19.63
C TRP A 64 -0.41 12.83 -18.18
N GLY A 65 -1.39 13.65 -17.81
CA GLY A 65 -1.87 13.79 -16.43
C GLY A 65 -2.24 15.23 -16.18
N TRP A 66 -1.59 15.85 -15.19
CA TRP A 66 -1.80 17.27 -14.88
C TRP A 66 -1.25 18.20 -15.98
N ASP A 67 -0.21 17.77 -16.69
CA ASP A 67 0.34 18.44 -17.88
C ASP A 67 0.45 17.44 -19.06
N ASP A 68 0.47 17.92 -20.31
CA ASP A 68 0.70 17.10 -21.52
C ASP A 68 2.03 17.50 -22.17
N VAL A 69 3.14 16.93 -21.67
CA VAL A 69 4.50 17.23 -22.15
C VAL A 69 4.93 16.16 -23.14
N LYS A 70 5.53 16.59 -24.26
CA LYS A 70 5.99 15.70 -25.35
C LYS A 70 7.38 16.09 -25.83
N THR A 71 8.23 15.10 -26.08
CA THR A 71 9.50 15.30 -26.78
C THR A 71 9.69 14.26 -27.87
N ASN A 72 10.25 14.69 -29.00
CA ASN A 72 10.51 13.83 -30.14
C ASN A 72 11.99 13.94 -30.53
N LEU A 73 12.59 12.81 -30.88
CA LEU A 73 13.95 12.74 -31.40
C LEU A 73 13.94 11.87 -32.67
N VAL A 74 14.50 12.37 -33.76
CA VAL A 74 14.70 11.59 -34.97
C VAL A 74 16.18 11.63 -35.33
N LEU A 75 16.82 10.46 -35.28
CA LEU A 75 18.21 10.27 -35.65
C LEU A 75 18.28 9.60 -37.01
N VAL A 76 19.06 10.18 -37.92
CA VAL A 76 19.30 9.63 -39.26
C VAL A 76 20.75 9.17 -39.35
N ARG A 77 20.97 7.98 -39.92
CA ARG A 77 22.32 7.45 -40.08
C ARG A 77 23.09 8.21 -41.17
N ARG A 78 24.29 8.71 -40.82
CA ARG A 78 25.26 9.35 -41.72
C ARG A 78 26.67 8.98 -41.27
N ASN A 79 27.51 8.48 -42.18
CA ASN A 79 28.93 8.18 -41.92
C ASN A 79 29.18 7.37 -40.61
N ALA A 80 28.47 6.25 -40.44
CA ALA A 80 28.54 5.38 -39.25
C ALA A 80 28.19 6.05 -37.90
N GLN A 81 27.37 7.10 -37.97
CA GLN A 81 26.80 7.77 -36.81
C GLN A 81 25.31 8.03 -37.03
N PHE A 82 24.57 8.09 -35.95
CA PHE A 82 23.18 8.50 -35.91
C PHE A 82 23.12 9.95 -35.45
N MET A 83 22.56 10.84 -36.28
CA MET A 83 22.68 12.27 -36.06
C MET A 83 21.33 12.98 -36.20
N THR A 84 21.19 14.05 -35.42
CA THR A 84 20.18 15.10 -35.58
C THR A 84 20.82 16.45 -35.25
N ALA A 85 20.09 17.56 -35.44
CA ALA A 85 20.62 18.91 -35.24
C ALA A 85 21.34 19.08 -33.88
N GLY A 86 22.67 19.16 -33.91
CA GLY A 86 23.51 19.35 -32.71
C GLY A 86 23.73 18.10 -31.84
N TYR A 87 23.13 16.95 -32.14
CA TYR A 87 23.24 15.74 -31.34
C TYR A 87 23.68 14.53 -32.19
N ARG A 88 24.62 13.76 -31.67
CA ARG A 88 25.27 12.67 -32.39
C ARG A 88 25.42 11.46 -31.48
N VAL A 89 25.15 10.29 -32.04
CA VAL A 89 25.27 9.00 -31.37
C VAL A 89 26.07 8.06 -32.25
N SER A 90 26.99 7.31 -31.67
CA SER A 90 27.79 6.33 -32.43
C SER A 90 26.99 5.08 -32.78
N ASP A 91 27.38 4.38 -33.85
CA ASP A 91 26.81 3.07 -34.20
C ASP A 91 26.89 2.07 -33.02
N ALA A 92 27.88 2.21 -32.12
CA ALA A 92 28.04 1.35 -30.95
C ALA A 92 26.88 1.47 -29.94
N VAL A 93 26.34 2.67 -29.71
CA VAL A 93 25.20 2.86 -28.79
C VAL A 93 23.94 2.22 -29.37
N VAL A 94 23.68 2.41 -30.66
CA VAL A 94 22.56 1.75 -31.35
C VAL A 94 22.75 0.23 -31.35
N SER A 95 23.97 -0.26 -31.58
CA SER A 95 24.30 -1.68 -31.51
C SER A 95 24.00 -2.28 -30.14
N ASN A 96 24.36 -1.58 -29.06
CA ASN A 96 24.12 -2.04 -27.69
C ASN A 96 22.61 -2.13 -27.37
N LEU A 97 21.82 -1.19 -27.89
CA LEU A 97 20.37 -1.23 -27.77
C LEU A 97 19.79 -2.43 -28.54
N MET A 98 20.18 -2.62 -29.80
CA MET A 98 19.71 -3.76 -30.60
C MET A 98 20.13 -5.10 -29.99
N ALA A 99 21.33 -5.19 -29.43
CA ALA A 99 21.79 -6.38 -28.72
C ALA A 99 20.94 -6.65 -27.47
N SER A 100 20.50 -5.62 -26.75
CA SER A 100 19.61 -5.77 -25.59
C SER A 100 18.22 -6.24 -26.01
N VAL A 101 17.66 -5.69 -27.09
CA VAL A 101 16.35 -6.11 -27.62
C VAL A 101 16.41 -7.56 -28.15
N ALA A 102 17.53 -8.00 -28.70
CA ALA A 102 17.71 -9.34 -29.26
C ALA A 102 17.86 -10.46 -28.19
N GLN A 103 17.99 -10.11 -26.91
CA GLN A 103 18.06 -11.10 -25.85
C GLN A 103 16.72 -11.86 -25.73
N PRO A 104 16.74 -13.12 -25.26
CA PRO A 104 15.51 -13.86 -24.98
C PRO A 104 14.56 -13.05 -24.09
N PRO A 105 13.24 -13.01 -24.40
CA PRO A 105 12.28 -12.29 -23.59
C PRO A 105 12.29 -12.78 -22.14
N ARG A 106 12.33 -11.84 -21.19
CA ARG A 106 12.23 -12.15 -19.76
C ARG A 106 10.79 -12.08 -19.32
N ALA A 107 10.27 -13.17 -18.73
CA ALA A 107 8.89 -13.26 -18.27
C ALA A 107 8.62 -12.50 -16.97
N GLU A 108 9.67 -12.19 -16.20
CA GLU A 108 9.59 -11.49 -14.92
C GLU A 108 10.80 -10.59 -14.69
N VAL A 109 10.69 -9.69 -13.72
CA VAL A 109 11.79 -8.82 -13.29
C VAL A 109 12.92 -9.67 -12.72
N ASP A 110 14.12 -9.49 -13.27
CA ASP A 110 15.34 -10.04 -12.70
C ASP A 110 16.10 -8.90 -11.97
N PRO A 111 16.20 -8.94 -10.63
CA PRO A 111 16.93 -7.91 -9.89
C PRO A 111 18.39 -7.75 -10.34
N THR A 112 19.03 -8.82 -10.81
CA THR A 112 20.40 -8.77 -11.30
C THR A 112 20.48 -7.97 -12.60
N ASP A 113 19.48 -8.11 -13.47
CA ASP A 113 19.37 -7.34 -14.72
C ASP A 113 19.11 -5.85 -14.46
N LEU A 114 18.45 -5.52 -13.34
CA LEU A 114 18.31 -4.13 -12.87
C LEU A 114 19.60 -3.57 -12.26
N GLY A 115 20.63 -4.41 -12.06
CA GLY A 115 21.91 -4.03 -11.47
C GLY A 115 22.03 -4.26 -9.96
N LEU A 116 21.04 -4.92 -9.33
CA LEU A 116 21.12 -5.27 -7.92
C LEU A 116 22.06 -6.48 -7.70
N THR A 117 23.32 -6.17 -7.44
CA THR A 117 24.39 -7.14 -7.15
C THR A 117 25.03 -6.86 -5.78
N GLU A 118 25.84 -7.79 -5.27
CA GLU A 118 26.65 -7.57 -4.06
C GLU A 118 27.60 -6.36 -4.22
N SER A 119 28.24 -6.22 -5.39
CA SER A 119 29.13 -5.10 -5.68
C SER A 119 28.37 -3.77 -5.73
N TRP A 120 27.16 -3.76 -6.27
CA TRP A 120 26.30 -2.58 -6.26
C TRP A 120 25.89 -2.20 -4.84
N LEU A 121 25.52 -3.17 -3.99
CA LEU A 121 25.19 -2.92 -2.59
C LEU A 121 26.37 -2.37 -1.80
N ALA A 122 27.56 -2.92 -2.00
CA ALA A 122 28.78 -2.43 -1.36
C ALA A 122 29.07 -0.97 -1.78
N THR A 123 28.93 -0.67 -3.06
CA THR A 123 29.19 0.68 -3.62
C THR A 123 28.17 1.72 -3.15
N ASN A 124 26.91 1.32 -2.99
CA ASN A 124 25.80 2.24 -2.67
C ASN A 124 25.39 2.21 -1.19
N ARG A 125 26.15 1.53 -0.33
CA ARG A 125 25.84 1.35 1.09
C ARG A 125 25.49 2.66 1.80
N THR A 126 26.35 3.67 1.66
CA THR A 126 26.16 4.97 2.32
C THR A 126 24.90 5.67 1.81
N LYS A 127 24.72 5.75 0.50
CA LYS A 127 23.55 6.41 -0.11
C LYS A 127 22.22 5.74 0.28
N LEU A 128 22.21 4.40 0.35
CA LEU A 128 21.05 3.63 0.82
C LEU A 128 20.73 3.92 2.29
N LEU A 129 21.74 4.06 3.15
CA LEU A 129 21.49 4.44 4.55
C LEU A 129 20.97 5.88 4.66
N GLU A 130 21.53 6.80 3.88
CA GLU A 130 21.13 8.20 3.85
C GLU A 130 19.66 8.37 3.42
N SER A 131 19.13 7.52 2.54
CA SER A 131 17.70 7.55 2.18
C SER A 131 16.75 7.23 3.35
N PHE A 132 17.26 6.73 4.48
CA PHE A 132 16.51 6.45 5.70
C PHE A 132 16.94 7.28 6.92
N ALA A 133 17.80 8.29 6.73
CA ALA A 133 18.25 9.19 7.81
C ALA A 133 17.15 10.11 8.35
N GLY A 134 16.06 10.30 7.59
CA GLY A 134 14.99 11.24 7.89
C GLY A 134 15.46 12.70 7.94
N GLU A 135 14.53 13.65 7.94
CA GLU A 135 14.85 15.08 8.01
C GLU A 135 15.26 15.56 9.43
N THR A 136 15.11 14.70 10.44
CA THR A 136 15.17 15.11 11.85
C THR A 136 16.59 15.18 12.43
N GLY A 137 17.63 14.87 11.63
CA GLY A 137 19.02 14.83 12.10
C GLY A 137 19.31 13.76 13.17
N ARG A 138 18.34 12.86 13.43
CA ARG A 138 18.43 11.79 14.45
C ARG A 138 19.08 10.50 13.92
N GLY A 139 19.65 10.56 12.74
CA GLY A 139 20.31 9.44 12.07
C GLY A 139 19.33 8.44 11.45
N ILE A 140 19.88 7.33 10.97
CA ILE A 140 19.19 6.30 10.19
C ILE A 140 18.12 5.60 11.04
N PHE A 141 16.90 5.50 10.53
CA PHE A 141 15.71 4.98 11.23
C PHE A 141 15.50 5.67 12.59
N PRO A 142 15.17 6.98 12.59
CA PRO A 142 15.24 7.82 13.78
C PRO A 142 14.21 7.48 14.86
N LEU A 143 13.13 6.78 14.51
CA LEU A 143 12.09 6.34 15.45
C LEU A 143 12.26 4.88 15.88
N ALA A 144 13.22 4.15 15.33
CA ALA A 144 13.52 2.78 15.72
C ALA A 144 14.41 2.74 16.97
N SER A 145 14.18 1.75 17.83
CA SER A 145 15.08 1.43 18.94
C SER A 145 16.45 0.95 18.42
N ALA A 146 17.44 0.80 19.31
CA ALA A 146 18.76 0.28 18.93
C ALA A 146 18.70 -1.13 18.30
N ARG A 147 17.86 -2.03 18.86
CA ARG A 147 17.69 -3.40 18.35
C ARG A 147 17.03 -3.38 16.96
N GLN A 148 15.94 -2.64 16.82
CA GLN A 148 15.22 -2.47 15.57
C GLN A 148 16.10 -1.85 14.48
N ARG A 149 16.83 -0.79 14.81
CA ARG A 149 17.75 -0.12 13.88
C ARG A 149 18.85 -1.05 13.39
N ALA A 150 19.42 -1.86 14.28
CA ALA A 150 20.42 -2.86 13.89
C ALA A 150 19.82 -3.91 12.95
N TRP A 151 18.62 -4.41 13.24
CA TRP A 151 17.93 -5.37 12.39
C TRP A 151 17.59 -4.78 11.01
N LEU A 152 17.01 -3.58 10.96
CA LEU A 152 16.67 -2.88 9.72
C LEU A 152 17.90 -2.62 8.86
N THR A 153 18.99 -2.18 9.49
CA THR A 153 20.28 -1.97 8.80
C THR A 153 20.79 -3.27 8.19
N ASN A 154 20.71 -4.39 8.91
CA ASN A 154 21.12 -5.69 8.37
C ASN A 154 20.20 -6.16 7.24
N ALA A 155 18.88 -6.03 7.41
CA ALA A 155 17.90 -6.41 6.39
C ALA A 155 17.99 -5.56 5.12
N LEU A 156 18.36 -4.28 5.24
CA LEU A 156 18.59 -3.38 4.09
C LEU A 156 19.81 -3.82 3.24
N PHE A 157 20.70 -4.65 3.79
CA PHE A 157 21.82 -5.24 3.06
C PHE A 157 21.71 -6.75 2.91
N ASP A 158 20.53 -7.32 3.18
CA ASP A 158 20.20 -8.71 2.83
C ASP A 158 19.76 -8.74 1.36
N LEU A 159 20.64 -9.25 0.51
CA LEU A 159 20.42 -9.28 -0.93
C LEU A 159 19.17 -10.09 -1.32
N ASP A 160 18.80 -11.11 -0.55
CA ASP A 160 17.61 -11.91 -0.83
C ASP A 160 16.32 -11.14 -0.50
N VAL A 161 16.33 -10.35 0.59
CA VAL A 161 15.23 -9.41 0.90
C VAL A 161 15.08 -8.39 -0.23
N LEU A 162 16.17 -7.78 -0.66
CA LEU A 162 16.11 -6.76 -1.71
C LEU A 162 15.72 -7.34 -3.07
N ARG A 163 16.17 -8.56 -3.41
CA ARG A 163 15.73 -9.26 -4.63
C ARG A 163 14.24 -9.54 -4.61
N ALA A 164 13.70 -10.03 -3.50
CA ALA A 164 12.26 -10.28 -3.34
C ALA A 164 11.45 -8.98 -3.46
N LEU A 165 11.93 -7.90 -2.83
CA LEU A 165 11.35 -6.56 -2.93
C LEU A 165 11.32 -6.07 -4.39
N VAL A 166 12.46 -6.09 -5.07
CA VAL A 166 12.59 -5.56 -6.44
C VAL A 166 11.73 -6.33 -7.44
N ARG A 167 11.58 -7.65 -7.26
CA ARG A 167 10.66 -8.46 -8.08
C ARG A 167 9.19 -8.00 -7.95
N GLY A 168 8.80 -7.51 -6.78
CA GLY A 168 7.43 -7.11 -6.49
C GLY A 168 7.03 -5.69 -6.95
N VAL A 169 7.97 -4.90 -7.48
CA VAL A 169 7.78 -3.47 -7.78
C VAL A 169 6.72 -3.23 -8.87
N ASN A 170 6.57 -4.15 -9.82
CA ASN A 170 5.69 -3.96 -10.99
C ASN A 170 4.19 -4.15 -10.70
N HIS A 171 3.77 -4.28 -9.45
CA HIS A 171 2.39 -4.64 -9.11
C HIS A 171 1.62 -3.59 -8.32
N ARG A 172 2.18 -2.41 -7.98
CA ARG A 172 1.73 -1.73 -6.75
C ARG A 172 1.50 -0.23 -6.73
N ILE A 173 1.42 0.49 -7.85
CA ILE A 173 1.15 1.93 -7.73
C ILE A 173 0.16 2.43 -8.78
N TRP A 174 -0.94 2.99 -8.29
CA TRP A 174 -1.75 3.95 -9.02
C TRP A 174 -1.22 5.35 -8.65
N THR A 175 -0.67 6.06 -9.63
CA THR A 175 -0.43 7.51 -9.53
C THR A 175 -1.02 8.19 -10.77
N ASP A 176 -1.21 9.51 -10.70
CA ASP A 176 -1.59 10.36 -11.83
C ASP A 176 -0.42 10.63 -12.82
N ASP A 177 0.68 9.86 -12.73
CA ASP A 177 1.85 9.92 -13.62
C ASP A 177 1.65 9.00 -14.82
N TYR A 178 1.45 9.48 -16.05
CA TYR A 178 1.25 8.58 -17.19
C TYR A 178 2.33 8.77 -18.25
N PRO A 179 3.51 8.16 -18.06
CA PRO A 179 4.58 8.26 -19.04
C PRO A 179 4.34 7.31 -20.21
N GLU A 180 4.87 7.69 -21.37
CA GLU A 180 4.91 6.85 -22.57
C GLU A 180 6.28 7.00 -23.23
N MET A 181 6.80 5.89 -23.73
CA MET A 181 7.95 5.82 -24.63
C MET A 181 7.59 4.95 -25.83
N ASP A 182 7.82 5.49 -27.04
CA ASP A 182 7.64 4.80 -28.31
C ASP A 182 8.91 5.00 -29.17
N VAL A 183 9.58 3.89 -29.51
CA VAL A 183 10.83 3.90 -30.27
C VAL A 183 10.66 3.06 -31.52
N VAL A 184 10.99 3.61 -32.68
CA VAL A 184 10.85 2.93 -33.97
C VAL A 184 12.17 2.96 -34.75
N PHE A 185 12.62 1.79 -35.19
CA PHE A 185 13.80 1.60 -36.03
C PHE A 185 13.38 1.29 -37.47
N TRP A 186 14.08 1.89 -38.43
CA TRP A 186 13.77 1.78 -39.85
C TRP A 186 14.95 1.29 -40.67
N ARG A 187 14.68 0.41 -41.63
CA ARG A 187 15.58 0.04 -42.74
C ARG A 187 14.99 0.61 -44.04
N GLY A 188 15.51 1.75 -44.50
CA GLY A 188 14.85 2.54 -45.53
C GLY A 188 13.47 2.99 -45.05
N GLU A 189 12.44 2.68 -45.82
CA GLU A 189 11.04 2.97 -45.50
C GLU A 189 10.31 1.80 -44.81
N ALA A 190 11.02 0.76 -44.36
CA ALA A 190 10.42 -0.35 -43.62
C ALA A 190 10.70 -0.21 -42.12
N GLU A 191 9.65 -0.25 -41.29
CA GLU A 191 9.74 -0.43 -39.85
C GLU A 191 10.21 -1.87 -39.55
N ILE A 192 11.29 -2.01 -38.79
CA ILE A 192 11.88 -3.32 -38.49
C ILE A 192 11.76 -3.69 -37.01
N VAL A 193 11.81 -2.69 -36.13
CA VAL A 193 11.66 -2.87 -34.68
C VAL A 193 10.92 -1.69 -34.08
N ARG A 194 9.98 -1.98 -33.18
CA ARG A 194 9.29 -1.00 -32.35
C ARG A 194 9.33 -1.42 -30.88
N LEU A 195 9.64 -0.47 -30.00
CA LEU A 195 9.69 -0.66 -28.55
C LEU A 195 8.69 0.31 -27.91
N GLN A 196 7.82 -0.20 -27.04
CA GLN A 196 6.82 0.61 -26.36
C GLN A 196 6.77 0.31 -24.88
N SER A 197 6.57 1.34 -24.06
CA SER A 197 6.24 1.21 -22.65
C SER A 197 5.44 2.42 -22.16
N THR A 198 4.43 2.15 -21.33
CA THR A 198 3.62 3.18 -20.65
C THR A 198 3.78 3.11 -19.12
N GLU A 199 4.84 2.46 -18.67
CA GLU A 199 4.97 2.07 -17.26
C GLU A 199 5.62 3.17 -16.43
N GLN A 200 5.00 3.46 -15.28
CA GLN A 200 5.48 4.44 -14.28
C GLN A 200 6.76 3.98 -13.59
N ASN A 201 6.98 2.67 -13.55
CA ASN A 201 8.06 2.05 -12.81
C ASN A 201 9.44 2.41 -13.42
N PRO A 202 10.50 2.44 -12.61
CA PRO A 202 11.85 2.63 -13.11
C PRO A 202 12.22 1.59 -14.18
N PHE A 203 13.10 1.96 -15.10
CA PHE A 203 13.43 1.22 -16.32
C PHE A 203 12.26 1.08 -17.33
N MET A 204 11.08 1.63 -17.00
CA MET A 204 9.84 1.54 -17.77
C MET A 204 9.50 0.09 -18.15
N LEU A 205 9.62 -0.82 -17.19
CA LEU A 205 9.32 -2.23 -17.41
C LEU A 205 7.84 -2.53 -17.16
N PRO A 206 7.26 -3.46 -17.93
CA PRO A 206 7.86 -4.17 -19.07
C PRO A 206 7.83 -3.37 -20.38
N TRP A 207 8.63 -3.83 -21.35
CA TRP A 207 8.61 -3.36 -22.74
C TRP A 207 7.79 -4.28 -23.62
N GLU A 208 6.93 -3.70 -24.45
CA GLU A 208 6.35 -4.36 -25.62
C GLU A 208 7.29 -4.18 -26.80
N VAL A 209 7.67 -5.30 -27.43
CA VAL A 209 8.62 -5.33 -28.55
C VAL A 209 7.93 -5.93 -29.76
N SER A 210 7.89 -5.17 -30.85
CA SER A 210 7.59 -5.69 -32.17
C SER A 210 8.89 -5.78 -32.97
N TRP A 211 9.26 -6.96 -33.44
CA TRP A 211 10.44 -7.19 -34.27
C TRP A 211 10.03 -7.98 -35.50
N ASN A 212 10.03 -7.32 -36.67
CA ASN A 212 9.43 -7.85 -37.90
C ASN A 212 7.98 -8.33 -37.62
N THR A 213 7.69 -9.62 -37.77
CA THR A 213 6.37 -10.23 -37.52
C THR A 213 6.20 -10.74 -36.09
N ASN A 214 7.25 -10.71 -35.26
CA ASN A 214 7.21 -11.23 -33.90
C ASN A 214 6.82 -10.10 -32.93
N GLN A 215 5.95 -10.42 -31.99
CA GLN A 215 5.59 -9.52 -30.88
C GLN A 215 5.79 -10.26 -29.57
N PHE A 216 6.42 -9.59 -28.60
CA PHE A 216 6.61 -10.14 -27.27
C PHE A 216 6.76 -9.04 -26.22
N ARG A 217 6.43 -9.40 -24.98
CA ARG A 217 6.62 -8.58 -23.80
C ARG A 217 7.88 -9.03 -23.06
N THR A 218 8.67 -8.10 -22.54
CA THR A 218 9.91 -8.43 -21.81
C THR A 218 10.19 -7.49 -20.64
N TYR A 219 10.69 -8.06 -19.54
CA TYR A 219 11.18 -7.32 -18.37
C TYR A 219 12.70 -7.04 -18.44
N ASN A 220 13.26 -6.92 -19.65
CA ASN A 220 14.68 -6.66 -19.86
C ASN A 220 15.03 -5.17 -19.61
N ALA A 221 15.65 -4.88 -18.48
CA ALA A 221 16.09 -3.55 -18.08
C ALA A 221 17.22 -3.00 -18.95
N GLY A 222 17.95 -3.87 -19.65
CA GLY A 222 18.95 -3.50 -20.65
C GLY A 222 18.38 -2.62 -21.76
N ILE A 223 17.11 -2.81 -22.15
CA ILE A 223 16.44 -1.98 -23.15
C ILE A 223 16.35 -0.52 -22.66
N GLY A 224 15.82 -0.31 -21.45
CA GLY A 224 15.70 1.03 -20.86
C GLY A 224 17.06 1.72 -20.72
N ARG A 225 18.07 1.02 -20.16
CA ARG A 225 19.42 1.57 -19.99
C ARG A 225 20.10 1.94 -21.31
N ALA A 226 20.01 1.07 -22.32
CA ALA A 226 20.58 1.32 -23.63
C ALA A 226 19.84 2.45 -24.37
N LEU A 227 18.52 2.55 -24.19
CA LEU A 227 17.72 3.66 -24.73
C LEU A 227 18.08 4.98 -24.05
N ALA A 228 18.29 5.00 -22.73
CA ALA A 228 18.73 6.21 -22.03
C ALA A 228 20.09 6.73 -22.53
N ALA A 229 20.99 5.83 -22.97
CA ALA A 229 22.27 6.19 -23.59
C ALA A 229 22.13 6.75 -25.01
N LEU A 230 21.04 6.42 -25.72
CA LEU A 230 20.70 6.96 -27.05
C LEU A 230 20.15 8.41 -26.97
N LEU A 231 19.67 8.82 -25.79
CA LEU A 231 18.91 10.06 -25.63
C LEU A 231 19.78 11.21 -25.07
N PRO A 232 19.55 12.47 -25.52
CA PRO A 232 20.24 13.63 -24.97
C PRO A 232 19.85 13.86 -23.51
N ALA A 233 20.72 14.52 -22.75
CA ALA A 233 20.41 14.91 -21.38
C ALA A 233 19.14 15.78 -21.33
N GLY A 234 18.31 15.58 -20.30
CA GLY A 234 17.04 16.29 -20.15
C GLY A 234 15.90 15.84 -21.08
N PHE A 235 16.13 14.84 -21.96
CA PHE A 235 15.03 14.25 -22.74
C PHE A 235 13.99 13.63 -21.80
N LEU A 236 12.70 13.82 -22.11
CA LEU A 236 11.60 13.35 -21.27
C LEU A 236 11.71 11.84 -21.02
N ASN A 237 11.44 11.42 -19.78
CA ASN A 237 11.54 10.03 -19.30
C ASN A 237 12.95 9.40 -19.31
N ARG A 238 14.01 10.11 -19.75
CA ARG A 238 15.37 9.56 -19.80
C ARG A 238 15.85 9.05 -18.44
N ASP A 239 15.60 9.79 -17.37
CA ASP A 239 16.04 9.39 -16.03
C ASP A 239 15.24 8.19 -15.51
N ARG A 240 13.94 8.09 -15.87
CA ARG A 240 13.12 6.90 -15.58
C ARG A 240 13.68 5.66 -16.27
N LEU A 241 14.13 5.78 -17.53
CA LEU A 241 14.75 4.69 -18.30
C LEU A 241 16.06 4.17 -17.70
N GLN A 242 16.86 5.04 -17.07
CA GLN A 242 18.09 4.64 -16.39
C GLN A 242 17.80 3.78 -15.16
N GLY A 243 16.68 4.06 -14.50
CA GLY A 243 16.22 3.41 -13.29
C GLY A 243 17.01 3.81 -12.05
N ASP A 244 16.30 4.07 -10.95
CA ASP A 244 16.89 4.39 -9.66
C ASP A 244 16.56 3.28 -8.64
N LEU A 245 17.49 2.33 -8.50
CA LEU A 245 17.37 1.25 -7.51
C LEU A 245 17.36 1.77 -6.07
N ILE A 246 18.04 2.87 -5.76
CA ILE A 246 18.02 3.45 -4.41
C ILE A 246 16.62 3.97 -4.11
N ALA A 247 16.01 4.71 -5.04
CA ALA A 247 14.63 5.20 -4.88
C ALA A 247 13.61 4.06 -4.75
N ILE A 248 13.76 2.99 -5.54
CA ILE A 248 12.93 1.78 -5.42
C ILE A 248 13.03 1.20 -4.02
N ILE A 249 14.25 0.94 -3.55
CA ILE A 249 14.49 0.31 -2.25
C ILE A 249 14.00 1.24 -1.13
N ALA A 250 14.31 2.53 -1.19
CA ALA A 250 13.90 3.51 -0.18
C ALA A 250 12.38 3.54 -0.01
N ARG A 251 11.63 3.50 -1.11
CA ARG A 251 10.17 3.52 -1.11
C ARG A 251 9.56 2.19 -0.67
N ASP A 252 10.06 1.06 -1.19
CA ASP A 252 9.37 -0.23 -1.07
C ASP A 252 9.87 -1.09 0.09
N PHE A 253 11.08 -0.82 0.63
CA PHE A 253 11.66 -1.57 1.74
C PHE A 253 10.81 -1.50 3.01
N PRO A 254 10.32 -0.32 3.44
CA PRO A 254 9.38 -0.24 4.55
C PRO A 254 8.13 -1.10 4.33
N ASN A 255 7.66 -1.23 3.09
CA ASN A 255 6.42 -1.93 2.74
C ASN A 255 6.62 -3.42 2.44
N HIS A 256 7.85 -3.92 2.50
CA HIS A 256 8.14 -5.33 2.24
C HIS A 256 7.51 -6.21 3.33
N PRO A 257 6.73 -7.27 3.00
CA PRO A 257 5.96 -8.04 3.99
C PRO A 257 6.81 -8.62 5.14
N ARG A 258 8.01 -9.14 4.84
CA ARG A 258 8.94 -9.63 5.88
C ARG A 258 9.42 -8.49 6.79
N VAL A 259 9.68 -7.31 6.24
CA VAL A 259 10.12 -6.13 7.02
C VAL A 259 9.00 -5.64 7.92
N GLN A 260 7.79 -5.55 7.38
CA GLN A 260 6.57 -5.19 8.11
C GLN A 260 6.30 -6.16 9.27
N GLN A 261 6.33 -7.46 9.01
CA GLN A 261 6.05 -8.49 10.01
C GLN A 261 7.07 -8.48 11.15
N GLU A 262 8.36 -8.51 10.82
CA GLU A 262 9.43 -8.56 11.83
C GLU A 262 9.44 -7.29 12.68
N MET A 263 9.25 -6.13 12.06
CA MET A 263 9.22 -4.87 12.79
C MET A 263 7.97 -4.72 13.65
N ALA A 264 6.79 -5.14 13.17
CA ALA A 264 5.57 -5.10 13.98
C ALA A 264 5.69 -6.01 15.21
N TRP A 265 6.35 -7.16 15.05
CA TRP A 265 6.68 -8.06 16.16
C TRP A 265 7.65 -7.39 17.14
N MET A 266 8.77 -6.82 16.67
CA MET A 266 9.74 -6.15 17.55
C MET A 266 9.16 -4.95 18.30
N VAL A 267 8.32 -4.13 17.65
CA VAL A 267 7.63 -3.02 18.33
C VAL A 267 6.77 -3.56 19.47
N SER A 268 6.05 -4.66 19.24
CA SER A 268 5.21 -5.29 20.26
C SER A 268 6.04 -5.85 21.42
N GLU A 269 7.11 -6.59 21.12
CA GLU A 269 8.02 -7.14 22.14
C GLU A 269 8.65 -6.05 23.01
N GLU A 270 9.14 -4.97 22.39
CA GLU A 270 9.81 -3.89 23.12
C GLU A 270 8.82 -3.04 23.92
N THR A 271 7.58 -2.93 23.45
CA THR A 271 6.52 -2.18 24.14
C THR A 271 5.97 -2.97 25.34
N LEU A 272 5.70 -4.26 25.17
CA LEU A 272 5.02 -5.09 26.18
C LEU A 272 6.00 -5.87 27.07
N GLY A 273 7.25 -6.05 26.64
CA GLY A 273 8.27 -6.78 27.38
C GLY A 273 7.84 -8.20 27.73
N ALA A 274 7.96 -8.56 29.01
CA ALA A 274 7.59 -9.89 29.51
C ALA A 274 6.09 -10.24 29.31
N ARG A 275 5.22 -9.24 29.13
CA ARG A 275 3.77 -9.43 28.94
C ARG A 275 3.38 -9.80 27.51
N THR A 276 4.31 -9.74 26.55
CA THR A 276 4.02 -9.97 25.13
C THR A 276 3.28 -11.28 24.88
N ASN A 277 3.79 -12.40 25.41
CA ASN A 277 3.20 -13.72 25.19
C ASN A 277 1.82 -13.87 25.86
N GLU A 278 1.67 -13.36 27.08
CA GLU A 278 0.41 -13.40 27.81
C GLU A 278 -0.68 -12.63 27.04
N LEU A 279 -0.34 -11.42 26.61
CA LEU A 279 -1.25 -10.54 25.91
C LEU A 279 -1.57 -11.05 24.50
N PHE A 280 -0.62 -11.64 23.78
CA PHE A 280 -0.87 -12.24 22.47
C PHE A 280 -1.64 -13.57 22.55
N ALA A 281 -1.68 -14.21 23.71
CA ALA A 281 -2.59 -15.34 23.95
C ALA A 281 -4.02 -14.88 24.24
N ALA A 282 -4.19 -13.71 24.86
CA ALA A 282 -5.50 -13.13 25.17
C ALA A 282 -6.14 -12.42 23.97
N PHE A 283 -5.33 -11.83 23.10
CA PHE A 283 -5.77 -10.99 21.99
C PHE A 283 -5.27 -11.49 20.64
N ASP A 284 -6.11 -11.37 19.62
CA ASP A 284 -5.75 -11.58 18.23
C ASP A 284 -5.55 -10.22 17.53
N PHE A 285 -4.39 -10.06 16.88
CA PHE A 285 -3.97 -8.82 16.21
C PHE A 285 -3.99 -9.03 14.70
N GLN A 286 -5.09 -8.65 14.02
CA GLN A 286 -5.21 -8.87 12.58
C GLN A 286 -6.10 -7.82 11.88
N PRO A 287 -5.63 -7.18 10.80
CA PRO A 287 -4.24 -7.13 10.33
C PRO A 287 -3.43 -6.16 11.19
N TRP A 288 -2.12 -6.37 11.27
CA TRP A 288 -1.16 -5.41 11.78
C TRP A 288 -0.26 -4.89 10.65
N SER A 289 0.03 -3.60 10.67
CA SER A 289 0.85 -2.94 9.66
C SER A 289 1.53 -1.72 10.26
N LEU A 290 2.76 -1.50 9.87
CA LEU A 290 3.51 -0.30 10.20
C LEU A 290 3.32 0.74 9.10
N GLY A 291 2.94 1.95 9.50
CA GLY A 291 2.97 3.08 8.59
C GLY A 291 4.37 3.65 8.50
N SER A 292 4.89 3.76 7.28
CA SER A 292 5.88 4.78 6.94
C SER A 292 5.12 6.05 6.56
N GLY A 293 5.17 7.12 7.36
CA GLY A 293 4.75 8.41 6.83
C GLY A 293 5.70 8.89 5.74
N ASN A 294 5.39 10.02 5.12
CA ASN A 294 6.09 10.53 3.94
C ASN A 294 7.55 10.97 4.17
N TYR A 295 8.07 10.88 5.40
CA TYR A 295 9.31 11.53 5.82
C TYR A 295 10.50 10.58 6.08
N GLY A 296 10.41 9.32 5.65
CA GLY A 296 11.50 8.35 5.82
C GLY A 296 11.81 8.00 7.28
N ARG A 297 10.88 8.26 8.20
CA ARG A 297 11.03 8.06 9.66
C ARG A 297 10.70 6.65 10.12
N TYR A 298 10.69 5.68 9.21
CA TYR A 298 10.16 4.35 9.47
C TYR A 298 10.86 3.67 10.68
N PRO A 299 10.10 2.99 11.56
CA PRO A 299 8.63 2.94 11.60
C PRO A 299 8.02 4.14 12.34
N GLU A 300 6.93 4.73 11.81
CA GLU A 300 6.31 5.92 12.40
C GLU A 300 5.01 5.63 13.14
N THR A 301 4.20 4.72 12.59
CA THR A 301 2.95 4.29 13.24
C THR A 301 2.87 2.79 13.30
N TRP A 302 2.28 2.29 14.37
CA TRP A 302 1.87 0.91 14.52
C TRP A 302 0.35 0.86 14.41
N ASN A 303 -0.14 0.13 13.42
CA ASN A 303 -1.56 -0.09 13.21
C ASN A 303 -1.87 -1.56 13.45
N ALA A 304 -2.96 -1.84 14.13
CA ALA A 304 -3.49 -3.18 14.26
C ALA A 304 -5.01 -3.13 14.41
N THR A 305 -5.67 -4.27 14.33
CA THR A 305 -7.04 -4.41 14.85
C THR A 305 -7.01 -5.43 15.96
N LEU A 306 -7.42 -5.00 17.14
CA LEU A 306 -7.50 -5.83 18.33
C LEU A 306 -8.82 -6.60 18.34
N ARG A 307 -8.71 -7.91 18.53
CA ARG A 307 -9.82 -8.83 18.78
C ARG A 307 -9.55 -9.62 20.04
N ARG A 308 -10.60 -10.13 20.67
CA ARG A 308 -10.51 -10.96 21.87
C ARG A 308 -11.43 -12.16 21.75
N THR A 309 -11.01 -13.31 22.26
CA THR A 309 -11.75 -14.57 22.14
C THR A 309 -13.09 -14.58 22.88
N ASN A 310 -13.24 -13.75 23.90
CA ASN A 310 -14.48 -13.57 24.66
C ASN A 310 -15.32 -12.37 24.17
N TRP A 311 -14.93 -11.69 23.09
CA TRP A 311 -15.76 -10.70 22.43
C TRP A 311 -16.55 -11.36 21.29
N PRO A 312 -17.72 -10.81 20.89
CA PRO A 312 -18.35 -11.20 19.63
C PRO A 312 -17.34 -11.07 18.49
N VAL A 313 -17.31 -12.04 17.57
CA VAL A 313 -16.31 -12.14 16.48
C VAL A 313 -16.21 -10.88 15.60
N ARG A 314 -17.26 -10.06 15.62
CA ARG A 314 -17.44 -8.83 14.84
C ARG A 314 -17.25 -7.54 15.64
N LEU A 315 -16.95 -7.66 16.94
CA LEU A 315 -16.53 -6.55 17.76
C LEU A 315 -15.01 -6.44 17.70
N THR A 316 -14.52 -5.31 17.23
CA THR A 316 -13.09 -5.04 17.08
C THR A 316 -12.73 -3.70 17.68
N MET A 317 -11.43 -3.51 17.91
CA MET A 317 -10.86 -2.23 18.34
C MET A 317 -9.69 -1.87 17.43
N PRO A 318 -9.90 -1.02 16.40
CA PRO A 318 -8.81 -0.57 15.54
C PRO A 318 -7.82 0.29 16.32
N LEU A 319 -6.55 -0.04 16.20
CA LEU A 319 -5.43 0.63 16.85
C LEU A 319 -4.60 1.35 15.79
N ARG A 320 -4.32 2.64 16.05
CA ARG A 320 -3.35 3.44 15.30
C ARG A 320 -2.54 4.24 16.31
N MET A 321 -1.29 3.84 16.52
CA MET A 321 -0.42 4.41 17.53
C MET A 321 0.83 4.98 16.90
N ALA A 322 1.27 6.14 17.39
CA ALA A 322 2.59 6.64 17.05
C ALA A 322 3.67 5.76 17.69
N ILE A 323 4.77 5.57 16.96
CA ILE A 323 5.98 4.92 17.47
C ILE A 323 6.96 6.00 17.92
N ALA A 324 7.52 5.81 19.10
CA ALA A 324 8.62 6.61 19.62
C ALA A 324 9.68 5.67 20.17
N ASP A 325 10.93 5.84 19.71
CA ASP A 325 12.08 5.03 20.15
C ASP A 325 11.84 3.51 20.12
N GLY A 326 11.12 3.06 19.10
CA GLY A 326 10.79 1.67 18.82
C GLY A 326 9.60 1.10 19.57
N VAL A 327 8.95 1.89 20.43
CA VAL A 327 7.77 1.43 21.19
C VAL A 327 6.50 2.15 20.78
N ALA A 328 5.34 1.52 21.03
CA ALA A 328 4.01 2.09 20.91
C ALA A 328 3.47 2.42 22.32
N PRO A 329 3.75 3.63 22.86
CA PRO A 329 3.65 3.87 24.32
C PRO A 329 2.25 3.67 24.92
N MET A 330 1.20 3.79 24.11
CA MET A 330 -0.19 3.64 24.55
C MET A 330 -0.69 2.20 24.54
N LEU A 331 0.05 1.27 23.92
CA LEU A 331 -0.39 -0.12 23.80
C LEU A 331 -0.67 -0.77 25.17
N PRO A 332 0.22 -0.69 26.18
CA PRO A 332 -0.05 -1.34 27.47
C PRO A 332 -1.34 -0.83 28.12
N GLN A 333 -1.54 0.49 28.15
CA GLN A 333 -2.75 1.10 28.73
C GLN A 333 -4.01 0.68 27.98
N ILE A 334 -3.97 0.63 26.65
CA ILE A 334 -5.12 0.21 25.84
C ILE A 334 -5.47 -1.25 26.16
N MET A 335 -4.47 -2.13 26.23
CA MET A 335 -4.68 -3.55 26.51
C MET A 335 -5.25 -3.78 27.91
N ASP A 336 -4.74 -3.06 28.91
CA ASP A 336 -5.21 -3.16 30.30
C ASP A 336 -6.66 -2.68 30.46
N ASN A 337 -7.11 -1.76 29.60
CA ASN A 337 -8.46 -1.17 29.68
C ASN A 337 -9.44 -1.71 28.62
N ALA A 338 -9.01 -2.61 27.73
CA ALA A 338 -9.78 -3.01 26.56
C ALA A 338 -11.16 -3.58 26.93
N ASP A 339 -11.24 -4.48 27.92
CA ASP A 339 -12.53 -5.07 28.34
C ASP A 339 -13.45 -4.03 28.98
N THR A 340 -12.93 -3.23 29.90
CA THR A 340 -13.68 -2.15 30.55
C THR A 340 -14.23 -1.20 29.50
N ARG A 341 -13.42 -0.87 28.48
CA ARG A 341 -13.78 0.03 27.39
C ARG A 341 -14.94 -0.51 26.55
N VAL A 342 -14.96 -1.80 26.22
CA VAL A 342 -16.04 -2.39 25.41
C VAL A 342 -17.27 -2.82 26.23
N SER A 343 -17.14 -2.88 27.55
CA SER A 343 -18.21 -3.38 28.45
C SER A 343 -19.59 -2.70 28.25
N PRO A 344 -19.72 -1.39 27.96
CA PRO A 344 -21.03 -0.79 27.71
C PRO A 344 -21.76 -1.41 26.51
N LEU A 345 -21.03 -1.79 25.45
CA LEU A 345 -21.60 -2.46 24.29
C LEU A 345 -21.96 -3.91 24.60
N LEU A 346 -21.08 -4.62 25.31
CA LEU A 346 -21.33 -6.02 25.71
C LEU A 346 -22.52 -6.16 26.66
N ASN A 347 -22.75 -5.16 27.51
CA ASN A 347 -23.88 -5.13 28.43
C ASN A 347 -25.20 -4.68 27.77
N SER A 348 -25.14 -4.14 26.55
CA SER A 348 -26.34 -3.81 25.77
C SER A 348 -26.80 -5.01 24.94
N ARG A 349 -27.99 -5.54 25.26
CA ARG A 349 -28.63 -6.61 24.48
C ARG A 349 -28.84 -6.22 23.02
N TRP A 350 -29.15 -4.96 22.76
CA TRP A 350 -29.34 -4.47 21.40
C TRP A 350 -28.02 -4.47 20.61
N ALA A 351 -26.97 -3.85 21.14
CA ALA A 351 -25.68 -3.78 20.45
C ALA A 351 -25.04 -5.16 20.27
N ALA A 352 -25.07 -6.01 21.30
CA ALA A 352 -24.61 -7.40 21.20
C ALA A 352 -25.40 -8.16 20.11
N GLY A 353 -26.73 -8.01 20.12
CA GLY A 353 -27.63 -8.62 19.15
C GLY A 353 -27.37 -8.20 17.70
N LEU A 354 -26.88 -6.99 17.42
CA LEU A 354 -26.50 -6.57 16.06
C LEU A 354 -25.42 -7.48 15.47
N THR A 355 -24.38 -7.80 16.27
CA THR A 355 -23.27 -8.64 15.81
C THR A 355 -23.62 -10.13 15.68
N GLU A 356 -24.69 -10.57 16.35
CA GLU A 356 -25.18 -11.95 16.30
C GLU A 356 -26.17 -12.19 15.15
N ARG A 357 -26.93 -11.16 14.76
CA ARG A 357 -28.05 -11.26 13.80
C ARG A 357 -27.63 -11.48 12.36
N SER A 358 -26.54 -10.85 11.91
CA SER A 358 -26.14 -10.91 10.51
C SER A 358 -24.65 -10.97 10.31
N ALA A 359 -24.27 -11.67 9.24
CA ALA A 359 -22.91 -11.71 8.76
C ALA A 359 -22.43 -10.39 8.14
N ASP A 360 -23.26 -9.36 8.11
CA ASP A 360 -22.93 -8.06 7.53
C ASP A 360 -22.60 -6.97 8.57
N PHE A 361 -22.89 -7.19 9.86
CA PHE A 361 -22.63 -6.17 10.88
C PHE A 361 -21.27 -6.34 11.55
N SER A 362 -20.55 -5.23 11.76
CA SER A 362 -19.39 -5.15 12.65
C SER A 362 -19.37 -3.88 13.48
N LEU A 363 -18.82 -3.98 14.70
CA LEU A 363 -18.67 -2.88 15.63
C LEU A 363 -17.19 -2.59 15.84
N GLU A 364 -16.77 -1.34 15.63
CA GLU A 364 -15.40 -0.89 15.83
C GLU A 364 -15.35 0.14 16.96
N VAL A 365 -14.66 -0.19 18.05
CA VAL A 365 -14.58 0.67 19.24
C VAL A 365 -13.28 1.46 19.23
N ALA A 366 -13.37 2.77 19.47
CA ALA A 366 -12.18 3.60 19.61
C ALA A 366 -11.40 3.20 20.89
N PRO A 367 -10.07 2.96 20.80
CA PRO A 367 -9.27 2.45 21.92
C PRO A 367 -9.14 3.46 23.07
N ALA A 368 -9.28 4.75 22.78
CA ALA A 368 -9.21 5.83 23.76
C ALA A 368 -10.00 7.06 23.27
N GLY A 369 -10.13 8.05 24.14
CA GLY A 369 -10.74 9.35 23.83
C GLY A 369 -12.27 9.33 23.78
N SER A 370 -12.85 10.45 23.34
CA SER A 370 -14.27 10.60 23.08
C SER A 370 -14.49 11.15 21.67
N MET A 371 -15.64 10.87 21.08
CA MET A 371 -16.09 11.53 19.85
C MET A 371 -16.14 13.06 20.00
N ALA A 372 -16.36 13.57 21.22
CA ALA A 372 -16.32 15.00 21.52
C ALA A 372 -14.94 15.65 21.30
N ASP A 373 -13.87 14.86 21.25
CA ASP A 373 -12.50 15.33 21.05
C ASP A 373 -12.16 15.56 19.56
N ASP A 374 -13.05 15.17 18.63
CA ASP A 374 -12.89 15.48 17.21
C ASP A 374 -13.03 16.99 16.97
N ARG A 375 -11.90 17.62 16.64
CA ARG A 375 -11.78 19.06 16.37
C ARG A 375 -12.68 19.58 15.26
N TYR A 376 -13.16 18.72 14.37
CA TYR A 376 -14.00 19.09 13.23
C TYR A 376 -15.48 18.85 13.47
N LEU A 377 -15.85 18.05 14.49
CA LEU A 377 -17.23 17.62 14.72
C LEU A 377 -18.18 18.81 14.88
N ARG A 378 -17.83 19.80 15.69
CA ARG A 378 -18.65 21.01 15.88
C ARG A 378 -18.91 21.74 14.56
N GLY A 379 -17.87 21.92 13.75
CA GLY A 379 -17.96 22.61 12.47
C GLY A 379 -18.85 21.84 11.47
N HIS A 380 -18.76 20.52 11.46
CA HIS A 380 -19.62 19.68 10.63
C HIS A 380 -21.09 19.70 11.08
N MET A 381 -21.36 19.61 12.38
CA MET A 381 -22.72 19.71 12.93
C MET A 381 -23.33 21.10 12.69
N ALA A 382 -22.54 22.18 12.82
CA ALA A 382 -22.99 23.54 12.55
C ALA A 382 -23.41 23.76 11.09
N LYS A 383 -22.74 23.10 10.12
CA LYS A 383 -23.10 23.17 8.69
C LYS A 383 -24.49 22.61 8.39
N VAL A 384 -25.04 21.79 9.29
CA VAL A 384 -26.35 21.16 9.13
C VAL A 384 -27.38 21.62 10.17
N GLY A 385 -27.09 22.73 10.86
CA GLY A 385 -27.98 23.31 11.87
C GLY A 385 -28.06 22.54 13.19
N LEU A 386 -27.03 21.77 13.54
CA LEU A 386 -26.93 20.98 14.77
C LEU A 386 -25.91 21.55 15.77
N ASP A 387 -25.58 22.85 15.68
CA ASP A 387 -24.64 23.53 16.58
C ASP A 387 -25.14 23.61 18.02
N GLU A 388 -26.38 24.02 18.25
CA GLU A 388 -26.97 24.02 19.60
C GLU A 388 -27.07 22.61 20.18
N PHE A 389 -27.40 21.64 19.33
CA PHE A 389 -27.46 20.23 19.71
C PHE A 389 -26.09 19.71 20.15
N TYR A 390 -25.02 20.03 19.39
CA TYR A 390 -23.65 19.69 19.77
C TYR A 390 -23.31 20.20 21.17
N ASP A 391 -23.59 21.48 21.45
CA ASP A 391 -23.27 22.09 22.75
C ASP A 391 -24.02 21.38 23.91
N GLN A 392 -25.22 20.84 23.67
CA GLN A 392 -25.96 20.03 24.65
C GLN A 392 -25.39 18.62 24.86
N VAL A 393 -24.93 17.95 23.81
CA VAL A 393 -24.51 16.54 23.90
C VAL A 393 -23.03 16.34 24.18
N VAL A 394 -22.16 17.34 23.96
CA VAL A 394 -20.73 17.24 24.24
C VAL A 394 -20.41 16.70 25.65
N PRO A 395 -21.03 17.19 26.73
CA PRO A 395 -20.75 16.67 28.07
C PRO A 395 -21.08 15.17 28.21
N LEU A 396 -22.16 14.72 27.55
CA LEU A 396 -22.58 13.32 27.53
C LEU A 396 -21.63 12.46 26.67
N MET A 397 -21.24 12.96 25.49
CA MET A 397 -20.30 12.28 24.60
C MET A 397 -18.95 12.08 25.27
N ARG A 398 -18.46 13.04 26.05
CA ARG A 398 -17.20 12.93 26.82
C ARG A 398 -17.21 11.78 27.83
N GLN A 399 -18.38 11.42 28.33
CA GLN A 399 -18.56 10.31 29.27
C GLN A 399 -18.96 9.00 28.58
N GLY A 400 -19.35 9.07 27.31
CA GLY A 400 -19.83 7.94 26.53
C GLY A 400 -18.74 7.18 25.79
N LEU A 401 -19.13 6.02 25.26
CA LEU A 401 -18.27 5.18 24.42
C LEU A 401 -18.58 5.41 22.94
N ALA A 402 -17.63 5.94 22.20
CA ALA A 402 -17.73 6.06 20.75
C ALA A 402 -17.45 4.73 20.04
N PHE A 403 -18.25 4.39 19.04
CA PHE A 403 -18.04 3.23 18.17
C PHE A 403 -18.56 3.48 16.75
N ILE A 404 -18.05 2.70 15.80
CA ILE A 404 -18.51 2.67 14.40
C ILE A 404 -19.27 1.36 14.19
N LEU A 405 -20.47 1.44 13.61
CA LEU A 405 -21.18 0.30 13.05
C LEU A 405 -20.92 0.26 11.55
N ARG A 406 -20.52 -0.90 11.03
CA ARG A 406 -20.46 -1.16 9.59
C ARG A 406 -21.53 -2.15 9.20
N GLU A 407 -22.19 -1.91 8.07
CA GLU A 407 -23.20 -2.78 7.47
C GLU A 407 -22.73 -3.13 6.05
N GLY A 408 -22.08 -4.29 5.94
CA GLY A 408 -21.36 -4.71 4.74
C GLY A 408 -20.27 -3.72 4.33
N ASN A 409 -20.07 -3.56 3.03
CA ASN A 409 -19.02 -2.71 2.46
C ASN A 409 -19.52 -1.31 2.06
N LYS A 410 -20.79 -0.98 2.29
CA LYS A 410 -21.45 0.20 1.71
C LYS A 410 -21.96 1.21 2.73
N ARG A 411 -22.33 0.75 3.94
CA ARG A 411 -22.90 1.62 4.97
C ARG A 411 -22.01 1.63 6.21
N THR A 412 -21.80 2.83 6.75
CA THR A 412 -21.12 3.01 8.03
C THR A 412 -21.85 4.05 8.86
N SER A 413 -21.85 3.90 10.18
CA SER A 413 -22.45 4.87 11.09
C SER A 413 -21.61 5.03 12.35
N GLU A 414 -21.57 6.25 12.88
CA GLU A 414 -20.80 6.65 14.06
C GLU A 414 -21.75 6.93 15.22
N TRP A 415 -21.48 6.27 16.34
CA TRP A 415 -22.39 6.17 17.47
C TRP A 415 -21.68 6.48 18.78
N VAL A 416 -22.47 6.85 19.79
CA VAL A 416 -22.03 6.95 21.18
C VAL A 416 -22.99 6.19 22.10
N VAL A 417 -22.45 5.29 22.94
CA VAL A 417 -23.19 4.73 24.09
C VAL A 417 -23.07 5.71 25.24
N LEU A 418 -24.19 6.27 25.68
CA LEU A 418 -24.24 7.24 26.76
C LEU A 418 -24.19 6.55 28.14
N PRO A 419 -23.82 7.26 29.23
CA PRO A 419 -23.73 6.66 30.58
C PRO A 419 -25.02 6.03 31.10
N ASN A 420 -26.18 6.47 30.61
CA ASN A 420 -27.48 5.91 30.96
C ASN A 420 -27.87 4.68 30.11
N GLY A 421 -27.00 4.22 29.21
CA GLY A 421 -27.24 3.10 28.30
C GLY A 421 -27.98 3.44 27.01
N ASN A 422 -28.43 4.69 26.83
CA ASN A 422 -29.00 5.14 25.57
C ASN A 422 -27.91 5.28 24.50
N PHE A 423 -28.31 5.23 23.23
CA PHE A 423 -27.40 5.42 22.11
C PHE A 423 -27.68 6.75 21.41
N LEU A 424 -26.62 7.38 20.93
CA LEU A 424 -26.69 8.55 20.07
C LEU A 424 -26.03 8.22 18.73
N LEU A 425 -26.81 8.25 17.65
CA LEU A 425 -26.29 8.26 16.29
C LEU A 425 -25.90 9.70 15.93
N VAL A 426 -24.64 9.89 15.56
CA VAL A 426 -24.07 11.21 15.25
C VAL A 426 -23.88 11.40 13.75
N LYS A 427 -23.51 10.34 13.03
CA LYS A 427 -23.22 10.41 11.60
C LYS A 427 -23.45 9.06 10.92
N PHE A 428 -23.76 9.09 9.63
CA PHE A 428 -23.73 7.88 8.79
C PHE A 428 -23.09 8.11 7.42
N ALA A 429 -23.00 7.06 6.61
CA ALA A 429 -22.60 7.10 5.22
C ALA A 429 -23.31 5.97 4.48
N GLY A 430 -23.71 6.25 3.24
CA GLY A 430 -24.55 5.35 2.44
C GLY A 430 -25.98 5.85 2.34
N ASP A 431 -26.89 4.93 2.00
CA ASP A 431 -28.31 5.18 1.72
C ASP A 431 -29.23 4.93 2.94
N GLY A 432 -28.67 4.75 4.14
CA GLY A 432 -29.43 4.53 5.37
C GLY A 432 -28.60 3.94 6.52
N VAL A 433 -29.27 3.61 7.63
CA VAL A 433 -28.68 2.95 8.81
C VAL A 433 -29.69 1.95 9.37
N LEU A 434 -29.32 0.69 9.57
CA LEU A 434 -30.20 -0.34 10.17
C LEU A 434 -31.62 -0.38 9.55
N ASP A 435 -31.65 -0.33 8.21
CA ASP A 435 -32.86 -0.24 7.37
C ASP A 435 -33.66 1.08 7.49
N TRP A 436 -33.25 2.02 8.33
CA TRP A 436 -33.81 3.37 8.35
C TRP A 436 -33.32 4.18 7.16
N SER A 437 -34.27 4.76 6.44
CA SER A 437 -34.00 5.73 5.39
C SER A 437 -33.44 7.03 5.98
N PRO A 438 -32.70 7.84 5.19
CA PRO A 438 -32.24 9.16 5.62
C PRO A 438 -33.39 10.03 6.14
N SER A 439 -34.58 9.93 5.52
CA SER A 439 -35.76 10.71 5.91
C SER A 439 -36.25 10.38 7.32
N GLU A 440 -36.22 9.10 7.72
CA GLU A 440 -36.55 8.65 9.08
C GLU A 440 -35.53 9.14 10.11
N LEU A 441 -34.29 9.41 9.67
CA LEU A 441 -33.21 9.97 10.49
C LEU A 441 -33.22 11.51 10.51
N GLY A 442 -34.25 12.15 9.93
CA GLY A 442 -34.39 13.61 9.92
C GLY A 442 -33.59 14.32 8.82
N PHE A 443 -33.06 13.59 7.84
CA PHE A 443 -32.45 14.18 6.64
C PHE A 443 -33.52 14.76 5.72
N ARG A 444 -33.35 16.02 5.31
CA ARG A 444 -34.30 16.75 4.42
C ARG A 444 -33.68 17.24 3.11
N GLY A 445 -32.39 16.95 2.87
CA GLY A 445 -31.65 17.40 1.68
C GLY A 445 -31.83 16.50 0.45
N ASN A 446 -31.09 16.80 -0.63
CA ASN A 446 -31.05 15.94 -1.81
C ASN A 446 -30.19 14.69 -1.49
N PRO A 447 -30.59 13.46 -1.87
CA PRO A 447 -29.74 12.28 -1.72
C PRO A 447 -28.32 12.43 -2.30
N SER A 448 -28.11 13.28 -3.32
CA SER A 448 -26.76 13.59 -3.83
C SER A 448 -25.85 14.27 -2.79
N ASP A 449 -26.43 15.00 -1.84
CA ASP A 449 -25.68 15.72 -0.80
C ASP A 449 -25.05 14.74 0.20
N LEU A 450 -25.58 13.51 0.30
CA LEU A 450 -25.05 12.45 1.18
C LEU A 450 -23.63 11.99 0.78
N GLN A 451 -23.13 12.41 -0.39
CA GLN A 451 -21.77 12.15 -0.83
C GLN A 451 -20.72 13.04 -0.12
N GLY A 452 -21.13 14.13 0.54
CA GLY A 452 -20.23 14.98 1.30
C GLY A 452 -20.16 14.60 2.79
N ILE A 453 -18.94 14.43 3.34
CA ILE A 453 -18.69 14.03 4.75
C ILE A 453 -19.45 14.89 5.78
N SER A 454 -19.74 16.16 5.46
CA SER A 454 -20.46 17.08 6.35
C SER A 454 -21.98 16.88 6.36
N TYR A 455 -22.58 16.29 5.33
CA TYR A 455 -24.04 16.26 5.14
C TYR A 455 -24.72 15.04 5.76
N ASN A 456 -23.96 14.09 6.29
CA ASN A 456 -24.51 12.88 6.92
C ASN A 456 -24.58 12.96 8.45
N MET A 457 -24.43 14.18 9.00
CA MET A 457 -24.58 14.43 10.43
C MET A 457 -26.06 14.37 10.84
N VAL A 458 -26.33 13.73 11.97
CA VAL A 458 -27.66 13.54 12.56
C VAL A 458 -27.59 13.62 14.09
N GLY A 459 -28.74 13.70 14.74
CA GLY A 459 -28.86 13.61 16.19
C GLY A 459 -30.02 12.70 16.57
N VAL A 460 -29.81 11.39 16.52
CA VAL A 460 -30.87 10.41 16.81
C VAL A 460 -30.56 9.66 18.10
N PHE A 461 -31.47 9.74 19.06
CA PHE A 461 -31.39 9.01 20.33
C PHE A 461 -32.17 7.72 20.22
N LEU A 462 -31.55 6.64 20.69
CA LEU A 462 -32.19 5.35 20.83
C LEU A 462 -32.19 4.94 22.31
N THR A 463 -33.25 4.25 22.70
CA THR A 463 -33.31 3.54 23.97
C THR A 463 -32.28 2.40 24.02
N PRO A 464 -32.01 1.79 25.20
CA PRO A 464 -31.08 0.67 25.30
C PRO A 464 -31.49 -0.57 24.49
N ASP A 465 -32.77 -0.66 24.12
CA ASP A 465 -33.35 -1.72 23.27
C ASP A 465 -33.34 -1.38 21.77
N GLY A 466 -32.75 -0.24 21.39
CA GLY A 466 -32.58 0.17 19.99
C GLY A 466 -33.80 0.80 19.33
N ARG A 467 -34.76 1.31 20.11
CA ARG A 467 -35.91 2.04 19.57
C ARG A 467 -35.58 3.52 19.48
N ILE A 468 -35.93 4.15 18.36
CA ILE A 468 -35.80 5.61 18.21
C ILE A 468 -36.68 6.28 19.26
N GLU A 469 -36.04 7.04 20.14
CA GLU A 469 -36.68 7.84 21.19
C GLU A 469 -36.90 9.27 20.71
N ARG A 470 -35.89 9.84 20.02
CA ARG A 470 -35.90 11.24 19.58
C ARG A 470 -35.05 11.42 18.34
N VAL A 471 -35.57 12.14 17.36
CA VAL A 471 -34.82 12.67 16.20
C VAL A 471 -34.72 14.17 16.35
N VAL A 472 -33.51 14.72 16.36
CA VAL A 472 -33.29 16.17 16.37
C VAL A 472 -33.43 16.68 14.93
N PRO A 473 -34.41 17.58 14.67
CA PRO A 473 -34.62 18.08 13.32
C PRO A 473 -33.42 18.93 12.88
N ARG A 474 -33.05 18.80 11.60
CA ARG A 474 -32.10 19.70 10.97
C ARG A 474 -32.78 21.03 10.65
N VAL A 475 -32.02 22.12 10.77
CA VAL A 475 -32.42 23.43 10.26
C VAL A 475 -31.75 23.61 8.91
N ASP A 476 -32.55 23.70 7.85
CA ASP A 476 -32.03 24.05 6.52
C ASP A 476 -31.46 25.47 6.61
N ARG A 477 -30.14 25.61 6.46
CA ARG A 477 -29.45 26.91 6.41
C ARG A 477 -29.12 27.29 4.99
#